data_AF-A0A016V8L4-F1
#
_entry.id   AF-A0A016V8L4-F1
#
_cell.length_a   1.000
_cell.length_b   1.000
_cell.length_c   1.000
_cell.angle_alpha   90.00
_cell.angle_beta   90.00
_cell.angle_gamma   90.00
#
_symmetry.space_group_name_H-M   'P 1'
#
loop_
_entity.id
_entity.type
_entity.pdbx_description
1 polymer ?
#
loop_
_entity_poly.entity_id
_entity_poly.type
_entity_poly.pdbx_seq_one_letter_code
_entity_poly.pdbx_strand_id
1 'polypeptide(L)'
;MFSPNRKRLREESEDDIQDMTIRSERGMDCEDEHEEYEDGEELSQGKEGLIPPHVMFEHVESFRKFASERGKLSLPWSRMKTLFDEWIVLRQHECQVSDPDSLLKSFKRYLSASLKPTQMSLDTCFRNVSDYLDRPESVLMHADYPVKPPSLINYYSKKFGCTAGFGKLKEVTDRMKEDHAGRQECEKELADLEKAFLEKLEEFLTNNDDVLRPKQKQFVGNKIKQIRKKLFPSQRTSKAKAAKQTNGKVTRQEMTAFDLFCQTKKDKYTDLPEEDRVRKLQKKFNKLPEDKREIFEKLALVR
;
A
#
# COMPACT_ATOMS: atom_id res chain seq x y z
N MET A 1 -51.92 -12.73 4.26
CA MET A 1 -51.51 -12.05 5.51
C MET A 1 -50.16 -12.63 5.91
N PHE A 2 -49.07 -11.93 5.59
CA PHE A 2 -48.22 -11.16 6.52
C PHE A 2 -47.30 -12.01 7.42
N SER A 3 -46.00 -11.78 7.24
CA SER A 3 -44.81 -12.24 7.99
C SER A 3 -44.86 -11.89 9.49
N PRO A 4 -43.98 -12.42 10.40
CA PRO A 4 -42.52 -12.33 10.23
C PRO A 4 -41.67 -13.52 10.74
N ASN A 5 -40.69 -13.91 9.94
CA ASN A 5 -39.56 -14.73 10.38
C ASN A 5 -38.35 -13.83 10.69
N ARG A 6 -37.75 -14.04 11.85
CA ARG A 6 -36.62 -13.27 12.42
C ARG A 6 -35.43 -13.18 11.45
N LYS A 7 -35.04 -11.95 11.08
CA LYS A 7 -33.70 -11.64 10.56
C LYS A 7 -32.72 -11.66 11.74
N ARG A 8 -31.75 -12.59 11.74
CA ARG A 8 -30.48 -12.41 12.45
C ARG A 8 -29.62 -11.49 11.58
N LEU A 9 -29.26 -10.33 12.11
CA LEU A 9 -28.17 -9.51 11.58
C LEU A 9 -26.89 -10.36 11.63
N ARG A 10 -26.21 -10.47 10.50
CA ARG A 10 -24.83 -10.94 10.42
C ARG A 10 -23.97 -9.71 10.69
N GLU A 11 -23.31 -9.68 11.85
CA GLU A 11 -22.22 -8.73 12.09
C GLU A 11 -21.10 -9.03 11.08
N GLU A 12 -20.77 -8.03 10.26
CA GLU A 12 -19.59 -8.07 9.40
C GLU A 12 -18.36 -7.86 10.30
N SER A 13 -17.50 -8.87 10.32
CA SER A 13 -16.27 -8.91 11.10
C SER A 13 -15.27 -7.85 10.63
N GLU A 14 -14.67 -7.15 11.59
CA GLU A 14 -13.68 -6.06 11.42
C GLU A 14 -12.36 -6.48 10.72
N ASP A 15 -12.21 -7.75 10.35
CA ASP A 15 -10.98 -8.29 9.78
C ASP A 15 -10.78 -7.96 8.28
N ASP A 16 -11.85 -7.67 7.52
CA ASP A 16 -11.74 -7.36 6.08
C ASP A 16 -11.22 -5.94 5.80
N ILE A 17 -11.15 -5.07 6.80
CA ILE A 17 -10.63 -3.70 6.65
C ILE A 17 -9.09 -3.66 6.71
N GLN A 18 -8.46 -4.66 7.35
CA GLN A 18 -7.01 -4.64 7.58
C GLN A 18 -6.19 -4.95 6.32
N ASP A 19 -6.73 -5.71 5.36
CA ASP A 19 -5.98 -6.13 4.18
C ASP A 19 -5.87 -5.03 3.10
N MET A 20 -6.76 -4.03 3.11
CA MET A 20 -6.62 -2.85 2.24
C MET A 20 -5.54 -1.87 2.72
N THR A 21 -5.21 -1.85 4.01
CA THR A 21 -4.23 -0.91 4.59
C THR A 21 -2.78 -1.26 4.29
N ILE A 22 -2.43 -2.54 4.09
CA ILE A 22 -1.03 -2.99 4.01
C ILE A 22 -0.43 -2.77 2.60
N ARG A 23 -1.25 -2.68 1.55
CA ARG A 23 -0.77 -2.41 0.17
C ARG A 23 -0.71 -0.94 -0.21
N SER A 24 -1.00 -0.03 0.70
CA SER A 24 -0.85 1.42 0.50
C SER A 24 0.57 1.92 0.81
N GLU A 25 1.56 1.03 0.87
CA GLU A 25 2.97 1.33 1.18
C GLU A 25 3.83 1.63 -0.06
N ARG A 26 3.28 1.71 -1.27
CA ARG A 26 3.98 2.42 -2.35
C ARG A 26 3.76 3.91 -2.11
N GLY A 27 4.76 4.55 -1.52
CA GLY A 27 4.85 5.99 -1.40
C GLY A 27 4.46 6.62 -2.72
N MET A 28 3.30 7.28 -2.72
CA MET A 28 2.90 8.18 -3.79
C MET A 28 3.78 9.41 -3.58
N ASP A 29 4.98 9.36 -4.17
CA ASP A 29 5.74 10.57 -4.46
C ASP A 29 4.88 11.35 -5.44
N CYS A 30 4.03 12.24 -4.89
CA CYS A 30 3.43 13.30 -5.66
C CYS A 30 4.58 14.25 -5.96
N GLU A 31 5.34 13.94 -7.02
CA GLU A 31 6.15 14.95 -7.67
C GLU A 31 5.18 16.05 -8.11
N ASP A 32 5.50 17.27 -7.71
CA ASP A 32 4.81 18.49 -8.07
C ASP A 32 5.14 18.79 -9.53
N GLU A 33 4.67 17.93 -10.42
CA GLU A 33 4.64 18.19 -11.86
C GLU A 33 3.37 19.01 -12.13
N HIS A 34 3.51 20.32 -11.98
CA HIS A 34 2.67 21.26 -12.71
C HIS A 34 2.90 21.01 -14.22
N GLU A 35 2.19 20.03 -14.79
CA GLU A 35 1.99 19.95 -16.22
C GLU A 35 1.16 21.19 -16.60
N GLU A 36 1.83 22.19 -17.18
CA GLU A 36 1.16 23.21 -17.95
C GLU A 36 0.29 22.49 -18.98
N TYR A 37 -1.03 22.62 -18.85
CA TYR A 37 -1.97 22.11 -19.85
C TYR A 37 -1.67 22.86 -21.16
N GLU A 38 -0.89 22.23 -22.03
CA GLU A 38 -0.62 22.69 -23.38
C GLU A 38 -1.91 22.55 -24.20
N ASP A 39 -2.77 23.55 -24.06
CA ASP A 39 -4.00 23.73 -24.81
C ASP A 39 -3.65 24.09 -26.26
N GLY A 40 -3.52 23.09 -27.14
CA GLY A 40 -3.29 23.45 -28.54
C GLY A 40 -3.21 22.35 -29.59
N GLU A 41 -2.40 21.30 -29.43
CA GLU A 41 -1.89 20.63 -30.66
C GLU A 41 -2.08 19.12 -30.79
N GLU A 42 -2.70 18.43 -29.83
CA GLU A 42 -2.66 16.97 -29.89
C GLU A 42 -3.72 16.33 -30.81
N LEU A 43 -4.66 17.05 -31.42
CA LEU A 43 -5.60 16.45 -32.38
C LEU A 43 -4.98 16.20 -33.78
N SER A 44 -3.73 16.63 -33.99
CA SER A 44 -3.00 16.47 -35.25
C SER A 44 -2.27 15.12 -35.38
N GLN A 45 -2.11 14.36 -34.29
CA GLN A 45 -1.54 13.01 -34.36
C GLN A 45 -2.52 12.07 -35.09
N GLY A 46 -2.06 11.50 -36.21
CA GLY A 46 -2.88 10.73 -37.14
C GLY A 46 -3.80 9.71 -36.46
N LYS A 47 -5.02 9.59 -36.98
CA LYS A 47 -6.04 8.61 -36.53
C LYS A 47 -5.70 7.16 -36.94
N GLU A 48 -4.50 6.96 -37.49
CA GLU A 48 -4.05 5.69 -38.03
C GLU A 48 -3.83 4.68 -36.90
N GLY A 49 -4.44 3.50 -37.05
CA GLY A 49 -4.39 2.43 -36.05
C GLY A 49 -5.31 2.60 -34.85
N LEU A 50 -6.23 3.58 -34.84
CA LEU A 50 -7.30 3.65 -33.82
C LEU A 50 -8.47 2.74 -34.18
N ILE A 51 -9.00 2.05 -33.17
CA ILE A 51 -10.23 1.29 -33.29
C ILE A 51 -11.40 2.27 -33.56
N PRO A 52 -12.28 1.98 -34.53
CA PRO A 52 -13.42 2.84 -34.83
C PRO A 52 -14.32 3.10 -33.60
N PRO A 53 -14.92 4.30 -33.47
CA PRO A 53 -15.67 4.67 -32.27
C PRO A 53 -16.79 3.69 -31.88
N HIS A 54 -17.55 3.18 -32.86
CA HIS A 54 -18.65 2.24 -32.60
C HIS A 54 -18.14 0.90 -32.04
N VAL A 55 -17.02 0.39 -32.56
CA VAL A 55 -16.38 -0.84 -32.05
C VAL A 55 -15.79 -0.61 -30.66
N MET A 56 -15.12 0.54 -30.45
CA MET A 56 -14.59 0.89 -29.14
C MET A 56 -15.71 1.01 -28.09
N PHE A 57 -16.87 1.56 -28.47
CA PHE A 57 -18.01 1.66 -27.55
C PHE A 57 -18.45 0.29 -27.01
N GLU A 58 -18.54 -0.73 -27.87
CA GLU A 58 -18.86 -2.10 -27.45
C GLU A 58 -17.80 -2.68 -26.49
N HIS A 59 -16.52 -2.41 -26.76
CA HIS A 59 -15.42 -2.82 -25.88
C HIS A 59 -15.51 -2.14 -24.50
N VAL A 60 -15.80 -0.84 -24.47
CA VAL A 60 -15.95 -0.08 -23.21
C VAL A 60 -17.10 -0.62 -22.38
N GLU A 61 -18.27 -0.87 -22.99
CA GLU A 61 -19.42 -1.44 -22.28
C GLU A 61 -19.14 -2.85 -21.76
N SER A 62 -18.47 -3.69 -22.56
CA SER A 62 -18.04 -5.03 -22.14
C SER A 62 -17.05 -4.99 -20.98
N PHE A 63 -16.04 -4.13 -21.04
CA PHE A 63 -15.05 -3.98 -19.97
C PHE A 63 -15.67 -3.40 -18.70
N ARG A 64 -16.57 -2.41 -18.83
CA ARG A 64 -17.30 -1.83 -17.71
C ARG A 64 -18.17 -2.87 -17.01
N LYS A 65 -18.88 -3.71 -17.76
CA LYS A 65 -19.66 -4.82 -17.22
C LYS A 65 -18.76 -5.80 -16.43
N PHE A 66 -17.65 -6.21 -17.02
CA PHE A 66 -16.65 -7.06 -16.35
C PHE A 66 -16.14 -6.46 -15.03
N ALA A 67 -15.76 -5.18 -15.04
CA ALA A 67 -15.30 -4.47 -13.86
C ALA A 67 -16.39 -4.35 -12.79
N SER A 68 -17.64 -4.12 -13.21
CA SER A 68 -18.80 -4.03 -12.32
C SER A 68 -19.11 -5.35 -11.63
N GLU A 69 -19.12 -6.46 -12.36
CA GLU A 69 -19.39 -7.81 -11.83
C GLU A 69 -18.34 -8.24 -10.79
N ARG A 70 -17.11 -7.71 -10.89
CA ARG A 70 -16.03 -7.96 -9.93
C ARG A 70 -15.91 -6.92 -8.81
N GLY A 71 -16.80 -5.92 -8.78
CA GLY A 71 -16.73 -4.83 -7.80
C GLY A 71 -15.45 -3.99 -7.90
N LYS A 72 -14.89 -3.84 -9.10
CA LYS A 72 -13.60 -3.18 -9.36
C LYS A 72 -13.70 -1.79 -10.00
N LEU A 73 -14.91 -1.20 -10.05
CA LEU A 73 -15.12 0.14 -10.62
C LEU A 73 -14.40 1.26 -9.85
N SER A 74 -14.07 1.03 -8.58
CA SER A 74 -13.32 1.97 -7.74
C SER A 74 -11.80 1.82 -7.82
N LEU A 75 -11.28 0.95 -8.71
CA LEU A 75 -9.83 0.77 -8.85
C LEU A 75 -9.17 2.04 -9.41
N PRO A 76 -7.99 2.42 -8.90
CA PRO A 76 -7.22 3.52 -9.46
C PRO A 76 -6.72 3.16 -10.86
N TRP A 77 -6.52 4.18 -11.69
CA TRP A 77 -6.02 4.04 -13.06
C TRP A 77 -4.71 3.23 -13.15
N SER A 78 -3.81 3.40 -12.18
CA SER A 78 -2.54 2.66 -12.10
C SER A 78 -2.71 1.13 -12.03
N ARG A 79 -3.88 0.64 -11.59
CA ARG A 79 -4.23 -0.78 -11.53
C ARG A 79 -5.18 -1.21 -12.66
N MET A 80 -5.64 -0.27 -13.49
CA MET A 80 -6.56 -0.56 -14.59
C MET A 80 -5.93 -1.54 -15.59
N LYS A 81 -4.64 -1.40 -15.92
CA LYS A 81 -3.98 -2.29 -16.89
C LYS A 81 -4.11 -3.76 -16.49
N THR A 82 -3.87 -4.11 -15.23
CA THR A 82 -4.01 -5.49 -14.76
C THR A 82 -5.43 -6.00 -14.92
N LEU A 83 -6.43 -5.20 -14.56
CA LEU A 83 -7.84 -5.56 -14.75
C LEU A 83 -8.21 -5.70 -16.24
N PHE A 84 -7.64 -4.84 -17.08
CA PHE A 84 -7.82 -4.87 -18.52
C PHE A 84 -7.21 -6.14 -19.12
N ASP A 85 -5.98 -6.50 -18.74
CA ASP A 85 -5.32 -7.74 -19.18
C ASP A 85 -6.16 -8.97 -18.78
N GLU A 86 -6.71 -9.01 -17.56
CA GLU A 86 -7.63 -10.09 -17.12
C GLU A 86 -8.89 -10.20 -17.98
N TRP A 87 -9.49 -9.05 -18.34
CA TRP A 87 -10.65 -9.00 -19.22
C TRP A 87 -10.33 -9.48 -20.64
N ILE A 88 -9.16 -9.11 -21.18
CA ILE A 88 -8.71 -9.53 -22.51
C ILE A 88 -8.55 -11.04 -22.59
N VAL A 89 -7.94 -11.67 -21.57
CA VAL A 89 -7.77 -13.13 -21.54
C VAL A 89 -9.13 -13.83 -21.64
N LEU A 90 -10.14 -13.37 -20.90
CA LEU A 90 -11.49 -13.93 -20.97
C LEU A 90 -12.14 -13.67 -22.33
N ARG A 91 -12.01 -12.46 -22.86
CA ARG A 91 -12.57 -12.09 -24.16
C ARG A 91 -11.96 -12.86 -25.32
N GLN A 92 -10.66 -13.16 -25.29
CA GLN A 92 -9.99 -13.98 -26.31
C GLN A 92 -10.53 -15.41 -26.36
N HIS A 93 -11.03 -15.94 -25.24
CA HIS A 93 -11.70 -17.24 -25.21
C HIS A 93 -13.12 -17.19 -25.81
N GLU A 94 -13.78 -16.03 -25.76
CA GLU A 94 -15.18 -15.86 -26.18
C GLU A 94 -15.30 -15.31 -27.61
N CYS A 95 -14.33 -14.54 -28.11
CA CYS A 95 -14.39 -13.89 -29.40
C CYS A 95 -13.00 -13.50 -29.93
N GLN A 96 -12.90 -13.26 -31.24
CA GLN A 96 -11.67 -12.77 -31.87
C GLN A 96 -11.49 -11.29 -31.51
N VAL A 97 -10.64 -11.00 -30.51
CA VAL A 97 -10.35 -9.62 -30.09
C VAL A 97 -9.30 -9.01 -31.03
N SER A 98 -9.47 -7.74 -31.37
CA SER A 98 -8.39 -6.92 -31.95
C SER A 98 -7.14 -6.97 -31.06
N ASP A 99 -5.97 -6.69 -31.64
CA ASP A 99 -4.71 -6.62 -30.89
C ASP A 99 -4.86 -5.88 -29.53
N PRO A 100 -4.58 -6.54 -28.39
CA PRO A 100 -4.80 -5.97 -27.06
C PRO A 100 -4.09 -4.63 -26.83
N ASP A 101 -2.90 -4.47 -27.41
CA ASP A 101 -2.12 -3.25 -27.30
C ASP A 101 -2.77 -2.10 -28.09
N SER A 102 -3.26 -2.37 -29.30
CA SER A 102 -4.06 -1.42 -30.08
C SER A 102 -5.36 -1.01 -29.36
N LEU A 103 -6.03 -1.95 -28.70
CA LEU A 103 -7.25 -1.66 -27.96
C LEU A 103 -6.97 -0.80 -26.73
N LEU A 104 -5.94 -1.11 -25.94
CA LEU A 104 -5.56 -0.30 -24.79
C LEU A 104 -5.10 1.10 -25.22
N LYS A 105 -4.30 1.19 -26.30
CA LYS A 105 -3.88 2.47 -26.89
C LYS A 105 -5.09 3.31 -27.30
N SER A 106 -6.03 2.70 -28.02
CA SER A 106 -7.26 3.37 -28.45
C SER A 106 -8.10 3.82 -27.24
N PHE A 107 -8.25 2.97 -26.22
CA PHE A 107 -9.01 3.29 -25.02
C PHE A 107 -8.43 4.50 -24.29
N LYS A 108 -7.11 4.53 -24.07
CA LYS A 108 -6.41 5.69 -23.49
C LYS A 108 -6.65 6.96 -24.31
N ARG A 109 -6.58 6.85 -25.64
CA ARG A 109 -6.76 8.00 -26.54
C ARG A 109 -8.17 8.58 -26.45
N TYR A 110 -9.20 7.73 -26.48
CA TYR A 110 -10.59 8.17 -26.32
C TYR A 110 -10.87 8.72 -24.93
N LEU A 111 -10.27 8.14 -23.88
CA LEU A 111 -10.38 8.67 -22.52
C LEU A 111 -9.76 10.07 -22.41
N SER A 112 -8.53 10.26 -22.90
CA SER A 112 -7.88 11.58 -22.86
C SER A 112 -8.69 12.64 -23.62
N ALA A 113 -9.30 12.27 -24.75
CA ALA A 113 -10.20 13.15 -25.47
C ALA A 113 -11.45 13.50 -24.64
N SER A 114 -12.10 12.50 -24.01
CA SER A 114 -13.34 12.71 -23.25
C SER A 114 -13.17 13.49 -21.95
N LEU A 115 -11.95 13.56 -21.42
CA LEU A 115 -11.62 14.32 -20.21
C LEU A 115 -11.30 15.80 -20.47
N LYS A 116 -11.32 16.26 -21.73
CA LYS A 116 -11.12 17.68 -22.06
C LYS A 116 -12.29 18.51 -21.53
N PRO A 117 -12.08 19.53 -20.69
CA PRO A 117 -13.17 20.34 -20.13
C PRO A 117 -14.08 20.96 -21.19
N THR A 118 -13.54 21.32 -22.36
CA THR A 118 -14.29 21.86 -23.51
C THR A 118 -15.24 20.86 -24.15
N GLN A 119 -15.07 19.57 -23.89
CA GLN A 119 -15.87 18.47 -24.43
C GLN A 119 -16.80 17.84 -23.38
N MET A 120 -16.72 18.29 -22.12
CA MET A 120 -17.50 17.76 -21.01
C MET A 120 -18.77 18.57 -20.76
N SER A 121 -19.84 17.89 -20.38
CA SER A 121 -21.03 18.57 -19.85
C SER A 121 -20.76 19.12 -18.45
N LEU A 122 -21.42 20.21 -18.08
CA LEU A 122 -21.32 20.78 -16.72
C LEU A 122 -21.68 19.77 -15.63
N ASP A 123 -22.67 18.91 -15.88
CA ASP A 123 -23.03 17.81 -14.97
C ASP A 123 -21.85 16.86 -14.71
N THR A 124 -21.12 16.48 -15.77
CA THR A 124 -19.94 15.62 -15.64
C THR A 124 -18.81 16.33 -14.91
N CYS A 125 -18.61 17.62 -15.17
CA CYS A 125 -17.64 18.44 -14.45
C CYS A 125 -17.96 18.49 -12.95
N PHE A 126 -19.20 18.80 -12.57
CA PHE A 126 -19.61 18.84 -11.16
C PHE A 126 -19.47 17.49 -10.48
N ARG A 127 -19.83 16.39 -11.15
CA ARG A 127 -19.61 15.04 -10.62
C ARG A 127 -18.13 14.77 -10.37
N ASN A 128 -17.26 15.05 -11.34
CA ASN A 128 -15.82 14.82 -11.19
C ASN A 128 -15.21 15.66 -10.05
N VAL A 129 -15.60 16.93 -9.94
CA VAL A 129 -15.16 17.80 -8.85
C VAL A 129 -15.67 17.29 -7.50
N SER A 130 -16.95 16.95 -7.39
CA SER A 130 -17.52 16.37 -6.17
C SER A 130 -16.82 15.07 -5.77
N ASP A 131 -16.62 14.17 -6.73
CA ASP A 131 -15.93 12.89 -6.51
C ASP A 131 -14.47 13.09 -6.08
N TYR A 132 -13.79 14.13 -6.57
CA TYR A 132 -12.45 14.50 -6.12
C TYR A 132 -12.45 15.09 -4.71
N LEU A 133 -13.33 16.04 -4.43
CA LEU A 133 -13.42 16.73 -3.13
C LEU A 133 -13.87 15.80 -2.00
N ASP A 134 -14.55 14.68 -2.30
CA ASP A 134 -14.88 13.66 -1.30
C ASP A 134 -13.70 12.72 -0.98
N ARG A 135 -12.62 12.75 -1.78
CA ARG A 135 -11.42 11.94 -1.51
C ARG A 135 -10.69 12.46 -0.28
N PRO A 136 -10.10 11.58 0.54
CA PRO A 136 -9.31 12.00 1.68
C PRO A 136 -8.14 12.93 1.30
N GLU A 137 -7.51 12.70 0.14
CA GLU A 137 -6.35 13.44 -0.35
C GLU A 137 -6.68 14.87 -0.80
N SER A 138 -7.95 15.21 -1.02
CA SER A 138 -8.35 16.58 -1.38
C SER A 138 -7.94 17.62 -0.32
N VAL A 139 -7.72 17.19 0.93
CA VAL A 139 -7.20 18.04 2.02
C VAL A 139 -5.83 18.64 1.70
N LEU A 140 -5.05 18.03 0.79
CA LEU A 140 -3.76 18.55 0.36
C LEU A 140 -3.88 19.86 -0.43
N MET A 141 -5.06 20.15 -0.99
CA MET A 141 -5.35 21.41 -1.68
C MET A 141 -5.75 22.55 -0.72
N HIS A 142 -5.81 22.27 0.59
CA HIS A 142 -6.12 23.31 1.57
C HIS A 142 -4.94 24.28 1.70
N ALA A 143 -5.21 25.59 1.67
CA ALA A 143 -4.17 26.63 1.68
C ALA A 143 -3.20 26.50 2.87
N ASP A 144 -3.75 26.20 4.05
CA ASP A 144 -2.96 26.01 5.28
C ASP A 144 -2.41 24.59 5.47
N TYR A 145 -2.58 23.69 4.50
CA TYR A 145 -2.05 22.33 4.64
C TYR A 145 -0.52 22.36 4.75
N PRO A 146 0.09 21.77 5.80
CA PRO A 146 1.53 21.85 5.98
C PRO A 146 2.32 21.20 4.84
N VAL A 147 3.41 21.85 4.43
CA VAL A 147 4.32 21.31 3.40
C VAL A 147 5.20 20.22 4.00
N LYS A 148 5.28 19.08 3.30
CA LYS A 148 6.10 17.95 3.71
C LYS A 148 7.60 18.32 3.69
N PRO A 149 8.38 17.93 4.72
CA PRO A 149 9.83 18.08 4.68
C PRO A 149 10.46 17.36 3.47
N PRO A 150 11.55 17.91 2.89
CA PRO A 150 12.25 17.29 1.78
C PRO A 150 12.90 15.96 2.19
N SER A 151 13.22 15.12 1.20
CA SER A 151 13.99 13.89 1.44
C SER A 151 15.42 14.22 1.88
N LEU A 152 16.09 13.27 2.56
CA LEU A 152 17.48 13.43 2.99
C LEU A 152 18.42 13.79 1.82
N ILE A 153 18.23 13.15 0.68
CA ILE A 153 19.04 13.39 -0.52
C ILE A 153 18.80 14.81 -1.05
N ASN A 154 17.55 15.27 -1.12
CA ASN A 154 17.25 16.62 -1.62
C ASN A 154 17.74 17.70 -0.65
N TYR A 155 17.60 17.46 0.66
CA TYR A 155 18.07 18.38 1.68
C TYR A 155 19.60 18.48 1.70
N TYR A 156 20.29 17.34 1.68
CA TYR A 156 21.75 17.27 1.59
C TYR A 156 22.26 17.96 0.31
N SER A 157 21.61 17.66 -0.83
CA SER A 157 21.98 18.28 -2.11
C SER A 157 21.87 19.80 -2.08
N LYS A 158 20.79 20.33 -1.51
CA LYS A 158 20.59 21.77 -1.35
C LYS A 158 21.60 22.39 -0.40
N LYS A 159 21.90 21.73 0.72
CA LYS A 159 22.81 22.23 1.76
C LYS A 159 24.28 22.27 1.29
N PHE A 160 24.71 21.25 0.56
CA PHE A 160 26.09 21.10 0.09
C PHE A 160 26.28 21.46 -1.39
N GLY A 161 25.32 22.15 -2.00
CA GLY A 161 25.41 22.64 -3.38
C GLY A 161 25.54 21.54 -4.44
N CYS A 162 25.07 20.33 -4.17
CA CYS A 162 25.06 19.25 -5.16
C CYS A 162 23.83 19.40 -6.07
N THR A 163 24.01 19.37 -7.38
CA THR A 163 22.88 19.33 -8.32
C THR A 163 22.20 17.96 -8.27
N ALA A 164 21.04 17.85 -7.62
CA ALA A 164 20.16 16.67 -7.65
C ALA A 164 19.32 16.62 -8.95
N GLY A 165 19.96 16.76 -10.10
CA GLY A 165 19.31 16.62 -11.41
C GLY A 165 19.32 15.17 -11.93
N PHE A 166 18.55 14.92 -12.99
CA PHE A 166 18.54 13.63 -13.69
C PHE A 166 19.97 13.14 -14.00
N GLY A 167 20.29 11.91 -13.58
CA GLY A 167 21.60 11.30 -13.76
C GLY A 167 22.65 11.59 -12.67
N LYS A 168 22.44 12.58 -11.80
CA LYS A 168 23.40 12.94 -10.72
C LYS A 168 23.05 12.39 -9.34
N LEU A 169 21.91 11.71 -9.20
CA LEU A 169 21.46 11.12 -7.93
C LEU A 169 22.47 10.12 -7.34
N LYS A 170 23.15 9.35 -8.20
CA LYS A 170 24.19 8.40 -7.79
C LYS A 170 25.41 9.11 -7.19
N GLU A 171 25.85 10.21 -7.80
CA GLU A 171 26.98 11.02 -7.31
C GLU A 171 26.69 11.59 -5.92
N VAL A 172 25.48 12.13 -5.72
CA VAL A 172 25.06 12.62 -4.40
C VAL A 172 25.02 11.49 -3.38
N THR A 173 24.47 10.34 -3.77
CA THR A 173 24.37 9.16 -2.89
C THR A 173 25.76 8.66 -2.47
N ASP A 174 26.72 8.63 -3.39
CA ASP A 174 28.08 8.19 -3.11
C ASP A 174 28.82 9.22 -2.22
N ARG A 175 28.65 10.53 -2.49
CA ARG A 175 29.18 11.59 -1.62
C ARG A 175 28.61 11.52 -0.20
N MET A 176 27.32 11.21 -0.04
CA MET A 176 26.69 11.01 1.28
C MET A 176 27.17 9.75 2.01
N LYS A 177 27.74 8.76 1.31
CA LYS A 177 28.37 7.60 1.95
C LYS A 177 29.75 7.96 2.51
N GLU A 178 30.47 8.83 1.80
CA GLU A 178 31.81 9.28 2.19
C GLU A 178 31.74 10.36 3.29
N ASP A 179 30.77 11.27 3.20
CA ASP A 179 30.53 12.33 4.19
C ASP A 179 29.54 11.89 5.28
N HIS A 180 30.04 11.10 6.23
CA HIS A 180 29.24 10.67 7.38
C HIS A 180 28.81 11.84 8.29
N ALA A 181 29.64 12.87 8.42
CA ALA A 181 29.38 13.99 9.34
C ALA A 181 28.28 14.91 8.79
N GLY A 182 28.40 15.36 7.55
CA GLY A 182 27.39 16.20 6.90
C GLY A 182 26.06 15.46 6.70
N ARG A 183 26.11 14.14 6.47
CA ARG A 183 24.91 13.30 6.48
C ARG A 183 24.21 13.29 7.84
N GLN A 184 24.94 13.04 8.93
CA GLN A 184 24.35 13.01 10.28
C GLN A 184 23.77 14.38 10.68
N GLU A 185 24.42 15.46 10.29
CA GLU A 185 23.92 16.82 10.51
C GLU A 185 22.59 17.05 9.78
N CYS A 186 22.52 16.68 8.50
CA CYS A 186 21.28 16.74 7.71
C CYS A 186 20.17 15.85 8.29
N GLU A 187 20.51 14.64 8.77
CA GLU A 187 19.54 13.74 9.41
C GLU A 187 18.97 14.37 10.70
N LYS A 188 19.79 15.04 11.49
CA LYS A 188 19.35 15.74 12.71
C LYS A 188 18.43 16.91 12.40
N GLU A 189 18.83 17.78 11.46
CA GLU A 189 18.02 18.93 11.05
C GLU A 189 16.68 18.49 10.43
N LEU A 190 16.69 17.45 9.60
CA LEU A 190 15.47 16.88 9.06
C LEU A 190 14.57 16.28 10.13
N ALA A 191 15.13 15.65 11.16
CA ALA A 191 14.34 15.16 12.28
C ALA A 191 13.63 16.30 13.01
N ASP A 192 14.27 17.46 13.15
CA ASP A 192 13.65 18.64 13.76
C ASP A 192 12.59 19.28 12.83
N LEU A 193 12.83 19.30 11.52
CA LEU A 193 11.81 19.70 10.53
C LEU A 193 10.62 18.73 10.51
N GLU A 194 10.84 17.42 10.67
CA GLU A 194 9.78 16.42 10.78
C GLU A 194 8.94 16.60 12.05
N LYS A 195 9.55 16.99 13.18
CA LYS A 195 8.82 17.35 14.41
C LYS A 195 7.98 18.61 14.21
N ALA A 196 8.56 19.68 13.65
CA ALA A 196 7.82 20.91 13.37
C ALA A 196 6.66 20.68 12.38
N PHE A 197 6.87 19.81 11.38
CA PHE A 197 5.82 19.39 10.46
C PHE A 197 4.70 18.62 11.16
N LEU A 198 5.05 17.74 12.10
CA LEU A 198 4.07 17.02 12.91
C LEU A 198 3.23 17.98 13.76
N GLU A 199 3.85 18.94 14.43
CA GLU A 199 3.15 19.97 15.22
C GLU A 199 2.17 20.76 14.34
N LYS A 200 2.63 21.23 13.16
CA LYS A 200 1.77 21.93 12.20
C LYS A 200 0.61 21.07 11.69
N LEU A 201 0.80 19.76 11.50
CA LEU A 201 -0.29 18.87 11.11
C LEU A 201 -1.34 18.71 12.22
N GLU A 202 -0.89 18.69 13.48
CA GLU A 202 -1.77 18.60 14.64
C GLU A 202 -2.55 19.90 14.87
N GLU A 203 -1.89 21.05 14.73
CA GLU A 203 -2.52 22.37 14.71
C GLU A 203 -3.51 22.49 13.56
N PHE A 204 -3.13 22.08 12.34
CA PHE A 204 -4.01 22.08 11.18
C PHE A 204 -5.30 21.29 11.44
N LEU A 205 -5.17 20.08 12.00
CA LEU A 205 -6.33 19.23 12.31
C LEU A 205 -7.21 19.87 13.38
N THR A 206 -6.61 20.51 14.38
CA THR A 206 -7.34 21.17 15.48
C THR A 206 -8.07 22.42 15.00
N ASN A 207 -7.41 23.25 14.19
CA ASN A 207 -7.95 24.52 13.69
C ASN A 207 -9.03 24.34 12.63
N ASN A 208 -9.04 23.20 11.92
CA ASN A 208 -9.97 22.92 10.84
C ASN A 208 -10.92 21.75 11.16
N ASP A 209 -11.05 21.36 12.43
CA ASP A 209 -11.85 20.19 12.81
C ASP A 209 -13.33 20.36 12.40
N ASP A 210 -13.90 21.56 12.47
CA ASP A 210 -15.28 21.82 12.10
C ASP A 210 -15.53 21.79 10.57
N VAL A 211 -14.52 22.14 9.77
CA VAL A 211 -14.64 22.23 8.30
C VAL A 211 -14.29 20.92 7.60
N LEU A 212 -13.35 20.14 8.15
CA LEU A 212 -12.87 18.92 7.51
C LEU A 212 -13.90 17.79 7.56
N ARG A 213 -14.05 17.09 6.43
CA ARG A 213 -14.90 15.89 6.34
C ARG A 213 -14.29 14.71 7.11
N PRO A 214 -15.09 13.74 7.58
CA PRO A 214 -14.59 12.59 8.33
C PRO A 214 -13.44 11.83 7.65
N LYS A 215 -13.53 11.61 6.33
CA LYS A 215 -12.48 10.94 5.53
C LYS A 215 -11.17 11.72 5.54
N GLN A 216 -11.24 13.05 5.41
CA GLN A 216 -10.07 13.94 5.42
C GLN A 216 -9.43 13.98 6.82
N LYS A 217 -10.23 14.08 7.88
CA LYS A 217 -9.75 14.00 9.27
C LYS A 217 -9.01 12.69 9.53
N GLN A 218 -9.59 11.57 9.09
CA GLN A 218 -8.97 10.26 9.24
C GLN A 218 -7.63 10.17 8.48
N PHE A 219 -7.54 10.73 7.28
CA PHE A 219 -6.31 10.76 6.49
C PHE A 219 -5.20 11.54 7.19
N VAL A 220 -5.49 12.76 7.66
CA VAL A 220 -4.52 13.57 8.41
C VAL A 220 -4.14 12.88 9.72
N GLY A 221 -5.12 12.37 10.47
CA GLY A 221 -4.89 11.64 11.71
C GLY A 221 -4.03 10.39 11.52
N ASN A 222 -4.21 9.65 10.42
CA ASN A 222 -3.37 8.50 10.09
C ASN A 222 -1.92 8.92 9.77
N LYS A 223 -1.75 10.03 9.03
CA LYS A 223 -0.43 10.59 8.73
C LYS A 223 0.30 11.04 10.01
N ILE A 224 -0.39 11.74 10.92
CA ILE A 224 0.12 12.10 12.26
C ILE A 224 0.55 10.86 13.03
N LYS A 225 -0.30 9.81 13.09
CA LYS A 225 0.03 8.55 13.77
C LYS A 225 1.29 7.88 13.20
N GLN A 226 1.44 7.85 11.88
CA GLN A 226 2.61 7.26 11.21
C GLN A 226 3.89 8.05 11.52
N ILE A 227 3.84 9.38 11.44
CA ILE A 227 4.98 10.25 11.73
C ILE A 227 5.36 10.15 13.22
N ARG A 228 4.40 10.21 14.13
CA ARG A 228 4.64 9.98 15.58
C ARG A 228 5.31 8.65 15.85
N LYS A 229 4.87 7.57 15.19
CA LYS A 229 5.49 6.24 15.34
C LYS A 229 6.95 6.22 14.85
N LYS A 230 7.28 6.99 13.81
CA LYS A 230 8.63 7.13 13.27
C LYS A 230 9.52 7.96 14.21
N LEU A 231 9.03 9.11 14.68
CA LEU A 231 9.78 10.05 15.54
C LEU A 231 9.90 9.58 16.99
N PHE A 232 8.89 8.86 17.50
CA PHE A 232 8.81 8.39 18.88
C PHE A 232 8.50 6.88 18.96
N PRO A 233 9.45 6.00 18.60
CA PRO A 233 9.23 4.54 18.63
C PRO A 233 8.91 3.98 20.02
N SER A 234 9.23 4.74 21.08
CA SER A 234 9.21 4.31 22.49
C SER A 234 7.84 4.39 23.18
N GLN A 235 6.83 5.06 22.62
CA GLN A 235 5.47 5.10 23.19
C GLN A 235 4.60 3.88 22.82
N ARG A 236 5.21 2.72 22.56
CA ARG A 236 4.47 1.46 22.65
C ARG A 236 4.32 1.13 24.12
N THR A 237 3.09 1.18 24.63
CA THR A 237 2.71 0.26 25.70
C THR A 237 3.22 -1.12 25.29
N SER A 238 4.08 -1.70 26.11
CA SER A 238 4.56 -3.06 26.02
C SER A 238 3.40 -4.05 26.24
N LYS A 239 2.42 -4.05 25.33
CA LYS A 239 1.59 -5.22 25.13
C LYS A 239 2.48 -6.22 24.40
N ALA A 240 3.02 -7.16 25.17
CA ALA A 240 3.71 -8.34 24.69
C ALA A 240 2.98 -8.89 23.47
N LYS A 241 3.57 -8.71 22.29
CA LYS A 241 3.04 -9.30 21.07
C LYS A 241 3.40 -10.78 21.09
N ALA A 242 2.39 -11.63 21.25
CA ALA A 242 2.40 -12.97 20.68
C ALA A 242 2.69 -12.81 19.17
N ALA A 243 3.91 -13.16 18.78
CA ALA A 243 4.37 -13.06 17.40
C ALA A 243 3.75 -14.20 16.59
N LYS A 244 2.70 -13.89 15.80
CA LYS A 244 2.39 -14.65 14.60
C LYS A 244 3.56 -14.44 13.63
N GLN A 245 4.42 -15.43 13.51
CA GLN A 245 5.50 -15.45 12.52
C GLN A 245 4.90 -15.67 11.13
N THR A 246 5.11 -14.72 10.23
CA THR A 246 5.01 -14.92 8.78
C THR A 246 6.42 -14.87 8.19
N ASN A 247 6.77 -15.97 7.52
CA ASN A 247 7.93 -16.25 6.68
C ASN A 247 8.91 -15.11 6.37
N GLY A 248 10.17 -15.31 6.75
CA GLY A 248 11.30 -14.60 6.20
C GLY A 248 12.48 -14.50 7.16
N LYS A 249 13.38 -15.51 7.12
CA LYS A 249 14.67 -15.54 7.83
C LYS A 249 14.55 -15.69 9.35
N VAL A 250 14.28 -16.93 9.79
CA VAL A 250 14.45 -17.33 11.19
C VAL A 250 15.94 -17.28 11.50
N THR A 251 16.35 -16.27 12.26
CA THR A 251 17.54 -16.40 13.11
C THR A 251 17.28 -17.62 13.99
N ARG A 252 18.02 -18.73 13.77
CA ARG A 252 17.89 -19.97 14.53
C ARG A 252 17.84 -19.63 16.03
N GLN A 253 16.66 -19.71 16.64
CA GLN A 253 16.58 -19.84 18.09
C GLN A 253 17.27 -21.15 18.44
N GLU A 254 18.16 -21.12 19.43
CA GLU A 254 18.84 -22.30 19.94
C GLU A 254 17.77 -23.31 20.37
N MET A 255 17.61 -24.38 19.57
CA MET A 255 16.61 -25.41 19.85
C MET A 255 17.20 -26.38 20.87
N THR A 256 16.48 -26.60 21.97
CA THR A 256 16.91 -27.57 22.97
C THR A 256 16.72 -29.00 22.45
N ALA A 257 17.42 -29.97 23.04
CA ALA A 257 17.24 -31.39 22.72
C ALA A 257 15.76 -31.83 22.83
N PHE A 258 15.03 -31.25 23.78
CA PHE A 258 13.61 -31.50 23.97
C PHE A 258 12.75 -30.89 22.84
N ASP A 259 13.08 -29.69 22.36
CA ASP A 259 12.39 -29.07 21.23
C ASP A 259 12.54 -29.90 19.95
N LEU A 260 13.75 -30.41 19.70
CA LEU A 260 14.03 -31.32 18.60
C LEU A 260 13.22 -32.62 18.74
N PHE A 261 13.15 -33.19 19.94
CA PHE A 261 12.30 -34.36 20.21
C PHE A 261 10.82 -34.08 19.95
N CYS A 262 10.30 -32.94 20.39
CA CYS A 262 8.91 -32.52 20.13
C CYS A 262 8.62 -32.39 18.62
N GLN A 263 9.58 -31.93 17.83
CA GLN A 263 9.43 -31.88 16.36
C GLN A 263 9.29 -33.27 15.74
N THR A 264 10.00 -34.28 16.23
CA THR A 264 9.85 -35.67 15.74
C THR A 264 8.51 -36.30 16.14
N LYS A 265 7.73 -35.66 17.02
CA LYS A 265 6.44 -36.13 17.54
C LYS A 265 5.30 -35.14 17.30
N LYS A 266 5.39 -34.34 16.22
CA LYS A 266 4.37 -33.37 15.79
C LYS A 266 2.99 -33.98 15.53
N ASP A 267 2.92 -35.29 15.25
CA ASP A 267 1.65 -35.98 15.00
C ASP A 267 1.13 -36.77 16.21
N LYS A 268 1.76 -36.63 17.39
CA LYS A 268 1.34 -37.31 18.62
C LYS A 268 0.68 -36.34 19.58
N TYR A 269 -0.43 -36.79 20.17
CA TYR A 269 -1.19 -36.05 21.19
C TYR A 269 -1.80 -34.75 20.67
N THR A 270 -2.14 -34.69 19.37
CA THR A 270 -2.77 -33.53 18.71
C THR A 270 -4.20 -33.30 19.16
N ASP A 271 -4.81 -34.28 19.82
CA ASP A 271 -6.12 -34.26 20.45
C ASP A 271 -6.13 -33.58 21.83
N LEU A 272 -4.95 -33.29 22.41
CA LEU A 272 -4.80 -32.70 23.74
C LEU A 272 -4.45 -31.21 23.67
N PRO A 273 -4.86 -30.42 24.69
CA PRO A 273 -4.39 -29.06 24.87
C PRO A 273 -2.85 -29.00 24.90
N GLU A 274 -2.30 -27.89 24.38
CA GLU A 274 -0.85 -27.74 24.14
C GLU A 274 -0.02 -27.95 25.43
N GLU A 275 -0.49 -27.46 26.58
CA GLU A 275 0.19 -27.66 27.87
C GLU A 275 0.25 -29.13 28.31
N ASP A 276 -0.85 -29.88 28.16
CA ASP A 276 -0.92 -31.30 28.55
C ASP A 276 -0.15 -32.19 27.57
N ARG A 277 -0.14 -31.81 26.29
CA ARG A 277 0.66 -32.42 25.26
C ARG A 277 2.16 -32.29 25.56
N VAL A 278 2.63 -31.08 25.88
CA VAL A 278 4.03 -30.84 26.25
C VAL A 278 4.41 -31.61 27.51
N ARG A 279 3.56 -31.66 28.54
CA ARG A 279 3.81 -32.48 29.75
C ARG A 279 3.93 -33.98 29.44
N LYS A 280 3.09 -34.52 28.56
CA LYS A 280 3.19 -35.93 28.13
C LYS A 280 4.47 -36.20 27.32
N LEU A 281 4.83 -35.30 26.41
CA LEU A 281 6.06 -35.40 25.62
C LEU A 281 7.31 -35.27 26.50
N GLN A 282 7.32 -34.38 27.49
CA GLN A 282 8.43 -34.24 28.45
C GLN A 282 8.64 -35.52 29.26
N LYS A 283 7.55 -36.14 29.74
CA LYS A 283 7.62 -37.44 30.43
C LYS A 283 8.16 -38.55 29.52
N LYS A 284 7.90 -38.49 28.22
CA LYS A 284 8.43 -39.46 27.25
C LYS A 284 9.90 -39.20 26.94
N PHE A 285 10.31 -37.94 26.82
CA PHE A 285 11.69 -37.54 26.63
C PHE A 285 12.58 -37.95 27.80
N ASN A 286 12.14 -37.68 29.03
CA ASN A 286 12.89 -38.06 30.25
C ASN A 286 12.96 -39.58 30.47
N LYS A 287 12.11 -40.36 29.79
CA LYS A 287 12.10 -41.83 29.81
C LYS A 287 12.84 -42.45 28.62
N LEU A 288 13.46 -41.65 27.75
CA LEU A 288 14.30 -42.18 26.69
C LEU A 288 15.57 -42.80 27.27
N PRO A 289 16.06 -43.90 26.69
CA PRO A 289 17.40 -44.40 26.95
C PRO A 289 18.44 -43.32 26.67
N GLU A 290 19.53 -43.31 27.46
CA GLU A 290 20.60 -42.31 27.39
C GLU A 290 21.13 -42.14 25.96
N ASP A 291 21.42 -43.25 25.27
CA ASP A 291 21.90 -43.25 23.88
C ASP A 291 20.98 -42.51 22.91
N LYS A 292 19.66 -42.53 23.15
CA LYS A 292 18.67 -41.84 22.30
C LYS A 292 18.51 -40.38 22.68
N ARG A 293 18.69 -40.04 23.96
CA ARG A 293 18.67 -38.65 24.43
C ARG A 293 19.92 -37.91 23.96
N GLU A 294 21.08 -38.57 24.03
CA GLU A 294 22.37 -38.03 23.60
C GLU A 294 22.39 -37.63 22.11
N ILE A 295 21.63 -38.33 21.25
CA ILE A 295 21.46 -37.94 19.83
C ILE A 295 20.80 -36.56 19.70
N PHE A 296 19.76 -36.29 20.48
CA PHE A 296 19.08 -34.98 20.45
C PHE A 296 19.92 -33.88 21.10
N GLU A 297 20.70 -34.22 22.14
CA GLU A 297 21.65 -33.30 22.77
C GLU A 297 22.80 -32.93 21.84
N LYS A 298 23.39 -33.91 21.14
CA LYS A 298 24.40 -33.66 20.10
C LYS A 298 23.85 -32.84 18.94
N LEU A 299 22.63 -33.12 18.48
CA LEU A 299 21.97 -32.34 17.42
C LEU A 299 21.66 -30.90 17.84
N ALA A 300 21.36 -30.66 19.12
CA ALA A 300 21.15 -29.32 19.66
C ALA A 300 22.46 -28.51 19.75
N LEU A 301 23.61 -29.18 19.87
CA LEU A 301 24.94 -28.56 19.95
C LEU A 301 25.59 -28.28 18.58
N VAL A 302 25.12 -28.94 17.50
CA VAL A 302 25.62 -28.72 16.14
C VAL A 302 24.97 -27.46 15.55
N ARG A 303 25.76 -26.38 15.45
CA ARG A 303 25.39 -25.15 14.73
C ARG A 303 25.42 -25.37 13.22
#